data_AF-A0A9W9HCA3-F1
#
_entry.id   AF-A0A9W9HCA3-F1
#
_cell.length_a   1.000
_cell.length_b   1.000
_cell.length_c   1.000
_cell.angle_alpha   90.00
_cell.angle_beta   90.00
_cell.angle_gamma   90.00
#
_symmetry.space_group_name_H-M   'P 1'
#
loop_
_entity.id
_entity.type
_entity.pdbx_description
1 polymer ?
#
loop_
_entity_poly.entity_id
_entity_poly.type
_entity_poly.pdbx_seq_one_letter_code
_entity_poly.pdbx_strand_id
1 'polypeptide(L)'
;MPGMRKNDGSESNITRQIANMRWVLKNTFKKHDFRPLQREVISSVIQGHDVFLQASTSFGKSLCYQLPAVLKDWGLTVVVCPLLSLMTDQVNTLKSLGVSVATINSNTTHDERQRVFEDMLCGHPCTRLLYVTPELCLTENFRRRLLTVHKQGQLIRIAIDEAHCISEWGHDFRPAYKELGWFRKNLVNPTVPITALTATATPRVRSDMINILGLDLENLRLFNTPSDRPNIHYEVRYLADYAGDNCTAEDSQLKNLLNWLRAIQSRREARIGSEEMARLPPMSGIVYVGTRAMAEHLASRLCQSSDGTVTAVAYHAGVEATKRSQIQSTWKSSRPVQPADGRKIPAFSIIVATNAFGMGIDNPDVRFVVHWTPPRSFESFVQESGRAGRDGRAAASLVYYGIQERNFIETMIHRDTESHRVNGHENRESKLESFGKVIRYCESITRCRHELIKEFFGDFELEEMGSQLPAKEGVSVASSSPCDFACDFCKEGRGGLAKRREKMASETQMALLYADFD
;
A
#
# COMPACT_ATOMS: atom_id res chain seq x y z
N MET A 1 45.87 33.75 -11.96
CA MET A 1 45.31 32.39 -11.83
C MET A 1 45.75 31.78 -10.51
N PRO A 2 44.84 31.54 -9.56
CA PRO A 2 45.02 30.56 -8.49
C PRO A 2 44.16 29.32 -8.79
N GLY A 3 44.79 28.14 -8.72
CA GLY A 3 44.24 26.87 -9.16
C GLY A 3 43.01 26.39 -8.37
N MET A 4 42.03 25.89 -9.13
CA MET A 4 40.95 25.03 -8.66
C MET A 4 41.53 23.83 -7.89
N ARG A 5 41.29 23.78 -6.58
CA ARG A 5 41.38 22.52 -5.83
C ARG A 5 40.29 21.59 -6.37
N LYS A 6 40.69 20.48 -6.96
CA LYS A 6 39.81 19.41 -7.44
C LYS A 6 39.06 18.76 -6.26
N ASN A 7 37.85 18.30 -6.57
CA ASN A 7 36.76 17.86 -5.71
C ASN A 7 36.93 16.42 -5.16
N ASP A 8 38.12 16.04 -4.69
CA ASP A 8 38.50 14.65 -4.31
C ASP A 8 37.90 14.18 -2.96
N GLY A 9 37.45 15.12 -2.12
CA GLY A 9 36.89 14.82 -0.79
C GLY A 9 35.43 14.35 -0.77
N SER A 10 34.64 14.62 -1.81
CA SER A 10 33.21 14.26 -1.84
C SER A 10 32.99 12.82 -2.29
N GLU A 11 33.75 12.35 -3.28
CA GLU A 11 33.65 11.00 -3.86
C GLU A 11 34.17 9.92 -2.89
N SER A 12 35.25 10.23 -2.16
CA SER A 12 35.77 9.39 -1.07
C SER A 12 34.79 9.26 0.10
N ASN A 13 34.03 10.32 0.42
CA ASN A 13 33.00 10.30 1.46
C ASN A 13 31.75 9.50 1.05
N ILE A 14 31.27 9.66 -0.20
CA ILE A 14 30.15 8.87 -0.75
C ILE A 14 30.49 7.38 -0.74
N THR A 15 31.71 7.02 -1.16
CA THR A 15 32.17 5.62 -1.17
C THR A 15 32.18 5.02 0.26
N ARG A 16 32.67 5.79 1.23
CA ARG A 16 32.64 5.39 2.65
C ARG A 16 31.21 5.24 3.18
N GLN A 17 30.31 6.14 2.82
CA GLN A 17 28.89 6.06 3.19
C GLN A 17 28.23 4.80 2.63
N ILE A 18 28.45 4.49 1.36
CA ILE A 18 27.92 3.27 0.72
C ILE A 18 28.49 2.01 1.42
N ALA A 19 29.78 2.01 1.79
CA ALA A 19 30.39 0.91 2.54
C ALA A 19 29.76 0.74 3.94
N ASN A 20 29.42 1.84 4.61
CA ASN A 20 28.83 1.84 5.95
C ASN A 20 27.32 1.52 5.98
N MET A 21 26.65 1.53 4.82
CA MET A 21 25.20 1.33 4.71
C MET A 21 24.73 0.03 5.38
N ARG A 22 25.50 -1.05 5.22
CA ARG A 22 25.20 -2.36 5.83
C ARG A 22 25.35 -2.35 7.35
N TRP A 23 26.28 -1.56 7.87
CA TRP A 23 26.45 -1.39 9.31
C TRP A 23 25.25 -0.66 9.91
N VAL A 24 24.79 0.44 9.30
CA VAL A 24 23.60 1.19 9.78
C VAL A 24 22.34 0.32 9.69
N LEU A 25 22.20 -0.46 8.61
CA LEU A 25 21.09 -1.40 8.44
C LEU A 25 20.99 -2.40 9.61
N LYS A 26 22.12 -3.02 9.97
CA LYS A 26 22.17 -4.04 11.03
C LYS A 26 22.08 -3.43 12.43
N ASN A 27 22.83 -2.36 12.69
CA ASN A 27 22.99 -1.84 14.05
C ASN A 27 21.87 -0.87 14.45
N THR A 28 21.38 -0.04 13.55
CA THR A 28 20.29 0.91 13.83
C THR A 28 18.95 0.30 13.50
N PHE A 29 18.77 -0.18 12.26
CA PHE A 29 17.46 -0.68 11.80
C PHE A 29 17.17 -2.14 12.16
N LYS A 30 18.14 -2.85 12.76
CA LYS A 30 18.02 -4.26 13.20
C LYS A 30 17.56 -5.21 12.08
N LYS A 31 17.97 -4.93 10.83
CA LYS A 31 17.66 -5.76 9.66
C LYS A 31 18.89 -6.54 9.20
N HIS A 32 18.68 -7.79 8.77
CA HIS A 32 19.78 -8.68 8.38
C HIS A 32 20.43 -8.25 7.05
N ASP A 33 19.61 -8.07 6.00
CA ASP A 33 20.05 -7.69 4.65
C ASP A 33 19.02 -6.80 3.95
N PHE A 34 19.45 -6.16 2.86
CA PHE A 34 18.58 -5.41 1.97
C PHE A 34 17.68 -6.34 1.17
N ARG A 35 16.46 -5.90 0.89
CA ARG A 35 15.61 -6.53 -0.13
C ARG A 35 16.22 -6.27 -1.52
N PRO A 36 15.90 -7.09 -2.55
CA PRO A 36 16.33 -6.82 -3.92
C PRO A 36 16.02 -5.38 -4.33
N LEU A 37 16.91 -4.74 -5.09
CA LEU A 37 16.83 -3.34 -5.54
C LEU A 37 16.95 -2.25 -4.44
N GLN A 38 16.68 -2.58 -3.18
CA GLN A 38 16.65 -1.59 -2.10
C GLN A 38 18.01 -0.92 -1.87
N ARG A 39 19.12 -1.66 -2.02
CA ARG A 39 20.48 -1.14 -1.86
C ARG A 39 20.82 -0.16 -2.97
N GLU A 40 20.42 -0.46 -4.20
CA GLU A 40 20.65 0.35 -5.39
C GLU A 40 19.92 1.68 -5.28
N VAL A 41 18.63 1.65 -4.87
CA VAL A 41 17.84 2.85 -4.58
C VAL A 41 18.56 3.70 -3.53
N ILE A 42 18.91 3.12 -2.38
CA ILE A 42 19.58 3.83 -1.29
C ILE A 42 20.91 4.44 -1.74
N SER A 43 21.67 3.73 -2.57
CA SER A 43 22.93 4.22 -3.13
C SER A 43 22.71 5.47 -3.99
N SER A 44 21.70 5.46 -4.86
CA SER A 44 21.35 6.65 -5.66
C SER A 44 20.88 7.82 -4.80
N VAL A 45 20.15 7.54 -3.71
CA VAL A 45 19.76 8.56 -2.73
C VAL A 45 21.00 9.15 -2.02
N ILE A 46 22.01 8.34 -1.68
CA ILE A 46 23.25 8.82 -1.05
C ILE A 46 24.07 9.68 -2.04
N GLN A 47 24.11 9.29 -3.31
CA GLN A 47 24.83 9.99 -4.38
C GLN A 47 24.24 11.37 -4.74
N GLY A 48 23.07 11.73 -4.20
CA GLY A 48 22.44 13.02 -4.47
C GLY A 48 21.54 13.05 -5.70
N HIS A 49 21.21 11.88 -6.27
CA HIS A 49 20.26 11.79 -7.36
C HIS A 49 18.84 12.15 -6.91
N ASP A 50 18.06 12.68 -7.85
CA ASP A 50 16.61 12.60 -7.77
C ASP A 50 16.20 11.14 -7.99
N VAL A 51 15.19 10.69 -7.26
CA VAL A 51 14.79 9.28 -7.28
C VAL A 51 13.27 9.19 -7.39
N PHE A 52 12.81 8.41 -8.36
CA PHE A 52 11.44 7.93 -8.42
C PHE A 52 11.44 6.43 -8.11
N LEU A 53 10.67 6.02 -7.10
CA LEU A 53 10.52 4.63 -6.72
C LEU A 53 9.05 4.21 -6.75
N GLN A 54 8.70 3.37 -7.72
CA GLN A 54 7.42 2.66 -7.77
C GLN A 54 7.62 1.23 -7.28
N ALA A 55 7.27 0.96 -6.03
CA ALA A 55 7.50 -0.36 -5.46
C ALA A 55 6.40 -0.80 -4.50
N SER A 56 6.08 -2.09 -4.52
CA SER A 56 5.00 -2.68 -3.73
C SER A 56 5.05 -2.28 -2.24
N THR A 57 3.92 -2.34 -1.55
CA THR A 57 3.85 -1.94 -0.12
C THR A 57 4.83 -2.73 0.76
N SER A 58 5.13 -3.98 0.41
CA SER A 58 6.12 -4.83 1.07
C SER A 58 7.55 -4.63 0.60
N PHE A 59 7.88 -3.65 -0.24
CA PHE A 59 9.27 -3.35 -0.61
C PHE A 59 10.07 -2.78 0.56
N GLY A 60 9.40 -2.09 1.49
CA GLY A 60 10.07 -1.33 2.55
C GLY A 60 10.60 0.02 2.04
N LYS A 61 9.75 0.73 1.30
CA LYS A 61 10.02 2.06 0.70
C LYS A 61 10.61 3.05 1.71
N SER A 62 10.10 3.08 2.94
CA SER A 62 10.55 4.03 3.97
C SER A 62 12.04 3.93 4.30
N LEU A 63 12.62 2.72 4.25
CA LEU A 63 14.05 2.54 4.49
C LEU A 63 14.91 3.28 3.45
N CYS A 64 14.39 3.49 2.24
CA CYS A 64 15.11 4.11 1.13
C CYS A 64 15.43 5.59 1.38
N TYR A 65 14.65 6.28 2.22
CA TYR A 65 14.93 7.64 2.65
C TYR A 65 15.37 7.72 4.12
N GLN A 66 14.93 6.80 4.98
CA GLN A 66 15.32 6.77 6.39
C GLN A 66 16.79 6.44 6.60
N LEU A 67 17.31 5.41 5.91
CA LEU A 67 18.70 5.00 6.10
C LEU A 67 19.69 6.10 5.67
N PRO A 68 19.55 6.72 4.48
CA PRO A 68 20.40 7.85 4.08
C PRO A 68 20.36 9.03 5.06
N ALA A 69 19.20 9.33 5.65
CA ALA A 69 19.06 10.41 6.62
C ALA A 69 19.80 10.13 7.94
N VAL A 70 19.90 8.87 8.34
CA VAL A 70 20.62 8.43 9.55
C VAL A 70 22.12 8.24 9.29
N LEU A 71 22.49 7.89 8.05
CA LEU A 71 23.88 7.67 7.66
C LEU A 71 24.70 8.96 7.69
N LYS A 72 24.06 10.12 7.48
CA LYS A 72 24.70 11.42 7.68
C LYS A 72 24.60 11.80 9.15
N ASP A 73 25.75 12.10 9.75
CA ASP A 73 25.81 12.59 11.13
C ASP A 73 25.27 14.04 11.28
N TRP A 74 24.88 14.67 10.18
CA TRP A 74 24.40 16.06 10.10
C TRP A 74 23.29 16.21 9.06
N GLY A 75 22.57 17.33 9.16
CA GLY A 75 21.52 17.71 8.23
C GLY A 75 20.16 17.09 8.54
N LEU A 76 19.16 17.60 7.83
CA LEU A 76 17.74 17.33 7.98
C LEU A 76 17.16 16.80 6.66
N THR A 77 16.48 15.66 6.73
CA THR A 77 15.60 15.17 5.65
C THR A 77 14.15 15.48 6.02
N VAL A 78 13.44 16.19 5.15
CA VAL A 78 12.00 16.44 5.31
C VAL A 78 11.23 15.35 4.56
N VAL A 79 10.30 14.70 5.26
CA VAL A 79 9.44 13.65 4.71
C VAL A 79 8.00 14.15 4.66
N VAL A 80 7.47 14.35 3.45
CA VAL A 80 6.07 14.71 3.23
C VAL A 80 5.24 13.43 3.15
N CYS A 81 4.23 13.32 4.00
CA CYS A 81 3.36 12.15 4.09
C CYS A 81 1.90 12.61 4.24
N PRO A 82 0.92 11.97 3.57
CA PRO A 82 -0.46 12.44 3.64
C PRO A 82 -1.13 12.08 4.97
N LEU A 83 -0.71 10.98 5.61
CA LEU A 83 -1.53 10.30 6.60
C LEU A 83 -0.91 10.34 7.98
N LEU A 84 -1.65 10.92 8.93
CA LEU A 84 -1.20 11.05 10.32
C LEU A 84 -0.90 9.71 10.99
N SER A 85 -1.70 8.68 10.71
CA SER A 85 -1.48 7.33 11.25
C SER A 85 -0.15 6.73 10.76
N LEU A 86 0.14 6.88 9.47
CA LEU A 86 1.40 6.39 8.88
C LEU A 86 2.59 7.16 9.45
N MET A 87 2.49 8.49 9.57
CA MET A 87 3.53 9.31 10.21
C MET A 87 3.79 8.88 11.65
N THR A 88 2.73 8.67 12.44
CA THR A 88 2.83 8.28 13.85
C THR A 88 3.53 6.93 14.01
N ASP A 89 3.15 5.94 13.20
CA ASP A 89 3.76 4.61 13.22
C ASP A 89 5.26 4.66 12.83
N GLN A 90 5.62 5.42 11.79
CA GLN A 90 7.02 5.58 11.37
C GLN A 90 7.85 6.30 12.43
N VAL A 91 7.34 7.40 12.98
CA VAL A 91 8.03 8.20 14.01
C VAL A 91 8.24 7.37 15.28
N ASN A 92 7.22 6.65 15.75
CA ASN A 92 7.33 5.80 16.94
C ASN A 92 8.36 4.68 16.73
N THR A 93 8.34 4.05 15.56
CA THR A 93 9.32 3.01 15.20
C THR A 93 10.73 3.58 15.23
N LEU A 94 10.99 4.71 14.56
CA LEU A 94 12.29 5.36 14.52
C LEU A 94 12.77 5.82 15.91
N LYS A 95 11.88 6.39 16.74
CA LYS A 95 12.19 6.75 18.14
C LYS A 95 12.62 5.53 18.95
N SER A 96 11.93 4.39 18.79
CA SER A 96 12.30 3.14 19.49
C SER A 96 13.66 2.58 19.06
N LEU A 97 14.13 2.93 17.86
CA LEU A 97 15.44 2.60 17.34
C LEU A 97 16.53 3.62 17.73
N GLY A 98 16.18 4.64 18.54
CA GLY A 98 17.11 5.70 18.96
C GLY A 98 17.41 6.74 17.88
N VAL A 99 16.60 6.83 16.82
CA VAL A 99 16.79 7.83 15.75
C VAL A 99 16.16 9.16 16.14
N SER A 100 16.90 10.26 15.98
CA SER A 100 16.41 11.63 16.15
C SER A 100 15.39 11.99 15.05
N VAL A 101 14.11 11.80 15.35
CA VAL A 101 12.99 12.05 14.44
C VAL A 101 11.93 12.94 15.10
N ALA A 102 11.36 13.85 14.32
CA ALA A 102 10.26 14.70 14.74
C ALA A 102 9.09 14.63 13.73
N THR A 103 7.91 15.10 14.18
CA THR A 103 6.73 15.27 13.33
C THR A 103 6.03 16.58 13.65
N ILE A 104 5.53 17.27 12.63
CA ILE A 104 4.63 18.42 12.80
C ILE A 104 3.35 18.14 12.03
N ASN A 105 2.25 18.04 12.77
CA ASN A 105 0.91 17.85 12.23
C ASN A 105 -0.16 18.51 13.14
N SER A 106 -1.45 18.21 12.89
CA SER A 106 -2.59 18.75 13.65
C SER A 106 -2.61 18.30 15.11
N ASN A 107 -2.01 17.16 15.44
CA ASN A 107 -1.99 16.59 16.78
C ASN A 107 -0.73 17.00 17.57
N THR A 108 0.24 17.65 16.93
CA THR A 108 1.46 18.15 17.59
C THR A 108 1.11 19.32 18.50
N THR A 109 1.46 19.23 19.78
CA THR A 109 1.25 20.31 20.75
C THR A 109 2.03 21.57 20.36
N HIS A 110 1.58 22.73 20.84
CA HIS A 110 2.26 24.00 20.56
C HIS A 110 3.73 23.97 21.02
N ASP A 111 3.99 23.45 22.22
CA ASP A 111 5.34 23.39 22.81
C ASP A 111 6.26 22.41 22.07
N GLU A 112 5.75 21.27 21.61
CA GLU A 112 6.52 20.36 20.75
C GLU A 112 6.84 21.02 19.40
N ARG A 113 5.85 21.67 18.78
CA ARG A 113 6.03 22.34 17.50
C ARG A 113 7.09 23.43 17.60
N GLN A 114 7.04 24.24 18.66
CA GLN A 114 8.02 25.30 18.89
C GLN A 114 9.42 24.73 19.11
N ARG A 115 9.58 23.68 19.93
CA ARG A 115 10.87 22.99 20.12
C ARG A 115 11.46 22.45 18.82
N VAL A 116 10.65 21.82 17.96
CA VAL A 116 11.12 21.33 16.66
C VAL A 116 11.56 22.48 15.76
N PHE A 117 10.83 23.59 15.75
CA PHE A 117 11.21 24.76 14.97
C PHE A 117 12.47 25.46 15.48
N GLU A 118 12.71 25.48 16.79
CA GLU A 118 13.95 25.99 17.37
C GLU A 118 15.15 25.11 16.99
N ASP A 119 15.00 23.79 17.09
CA ASP A 119 16.02 22.82 16.65
C ASP A 119 16.34 23.00 15.15
N MET A 120 15.33 23.16 14.30
CA MET A 120 15.53 23.41 12.87
C MET A 120 16.38 24.65 12.60
N LEU A 121 16.19 25.72 13.38
CA LEU A 121 16.81 27.02 13.11
C LEU A 121 18.17 27.22 13.78
N CYS A 122 18.61 26.29 14.64
CA CYS A 122 19.83 26.44 15.43
C CYS A 122 21.15 26.37 14.63
N GLY A 123 21.09 26.06 13.33
CA GLY A 123 22.26 25.95 12.45
C GLY A 123 22.88 24.54 12.39
N HIS A 124 22.57 23.69 13.36
CA HIS A 124 23.02 22.30 13.45
C HIS A 124 21.92 21.44 14.09
N PRO A 125 20.80 21.20 13.37
CA PRO A 125 19.64 20.50 13.92
C PRO A 125 20.03 19.09 14.38
N CYS A 126 19.55 18.71 15.56
CA CYS A 126 19.66 17.35 16.07
C CYS A 126 18.69 16.41 15.34
N THR A 127 17.56 16.94 14.87
CA THR A 127 16.57 16.19 14.10
C THR A 127 17.14 15.78 12.74
N ARG A 128 17.14 14.47 12.44
CA ARG A 128 17.59 13.90 11.16
C ARG A 128 16.44 13.72 10.17
N LEU A 129 15.25 13.40 10.69
CA LEU A 129 14.04 13.18 9.91
C LEU A 129 12.90 14.03 10.49
N LEU A 130 12.27 14.84 9.65
CA LEU A 130 11.08 15.60 10.00
C LEU A 130 9.90 15.20 9.11
N TYR A 131 8.92 14.53 9.72
CA TYR A 131 7.67 14.17 9.05
C TYR A 131 6.69 15.35 9.08
N VAL A 132 6.14 15.72 7.93
CA VAL A 132 5.17 16.81 7.79
C VAL A 132 4.02 16.42 6.88
N THR A 133 2.86 17.03 7.09
CA THR A 133 1.73 16.91 6.16
C THR A 133 1.95 17.81 4.94
N PRO A 134 1.39 17.48 3.77
CA PRO A 134 1.51 18.35 2.60
C PRO A 134 0.93 19.75 2.86
N GLU A 135 -0.16 19.90 3.61
CA GLU A 135 -0.76 21.21 3.93
C GLU A 135 0.20 22.11 4.69
N LEU A 136 0.99 21.55 5.61
CA LEU A 136 1.98 22.32 6.35
C LEU A 136 3.04 22.91 5.39
N CYS A 137 3.42 22.15 4.36
CA CYS A 137 4.38 22.58 3.34
C CYS A 137 3.89 23.79 2.52
N LEU A 138 2.58 24.06 2.49
CA LEU A 138 2.02 25.24 1.81
C LEU A 138 2.11 26.50 2.67
N THR A 139 2.20 26.35 3.99
CA THR A 139 2.20 27.50 4.90
C THR A 139 3.46 28.34 4.76
N GLU A 140 3.30 29.67 4.72
CA GLU A 140 4.43 30.61 4.60
C GLU A 140 5.42 30.50 5.77
N ASN A 141 4.91 30.29 6.99
CA ASN A 141 5.75 30.12 8.18
C ASN A 141 6.68 28.91 8.04
N PHE A 142 6.18 27.77 7.57
CA PHE A 142 7.02 26.59 7.34
C PHE A 142 8.01 26.83 6.20
N ARG A 143 7.55 27.36 5.05
CA ARG A 143 8.41 27.67 3.90
C ARG A 143 9.56 28.60 4.26
N ARG A 144 9.30 29.67 5.02
CA ARG A 144 10.33 30.63 5.48
C ARG A 144 11.39 29.95 6.34
N ARG A 145 10.98 29.10 7.28
CA ARG A 145 11.90 28.35 8.14
C ARG A 145 12.73 27.36 7.33
N LEU A 146 12.10 26.64 6.40
CA LEU A 146 12.78 25.69 5.53
C LEU A 146 13.82 26.37 4.63
N LEU A 147 13.54 27.57 4.11
CA LEU A 147 14.51 28.39 3.39
C LEU A 147 15.71 28.79 4.27
N THR A 148 15.49 29.06 5.56
CA THR A 148 16.60 29.31 6.50
C THR A 148 17.48 28.06 6.67
N VAL A 149 16.88 26.88 6.91
CA VAL A 149 17.62 25.61 7.03
C VAL A 149 18.40 25.29 5.76
N HIS A 150 17.82 25.57 4.60
CA HIS A 150 18.46 25.41 3.29
C HIS A 150 19.66 26.35 3.13
N LYS A 151 19.52 27.65 3.46
CA LYS A 151 20.62 28.62 3.44
C LYS A 151 21.77 28.26 4.39
N GLN A 152 21.44 27.61 5.52
CA GLN A 152 22.44 27.08 6.46
C GLN A 152 23.15 25.81 5.95
N GLY A 153 22.76 25.30 4.78
CA GLY A 153 23.31 24.06 4.21
C GLY A 153 22.86 22.80 4.95
N GLN A 154 21.86 22.89 5.82
CA GLN A 154 21.42 21.77 6.66
C GLN A 154 20.30 20.94 6.03
N LEU A 155 19.61 21.42 5.00
CA LEU A 155 18.56 20.66 4.32
C LEU A 155 19.18 19.73 3.26
N ILE A 156 19.17 18.43 3.51
CA ILE A 156 19.91 17.46 2.68
C ILE A 156 19.04 16.75 1.64
N ARG A 157 17.73 16.63 1.88
CA ARG A 157 16.80 15.90 1.00
C ARG A 157 15.34 16.19 1.31
N ILE A 158 14.50 16.16 0.28
CA ILE A 158 13.04 16.07 0.41
C ILE A 158 12.59 14.67 -0.01
N ALA A 159 11.92 13.93 0.87
CA ALA A 159 11.25 12.68 0.53
C ALA A 159 9.74 12.92 0.47
N ILE A 160 9.10 12.48 -0.61
CA ILE A 160 7.66 12.61 -0.83
C ILE A 160 7.09 11.19 -0.86
N ASP A 161 6.45 10.80 0.24
CA ASP A 161 5.77 9.52 0.39
C ASP A 161 4.36 9.59 -0.19
N GLU A 162 3.85 8.47 -0.68
CA GLU A 162 2.60 8.37 -1.45
C GLU A 162 2.48 9.46 -2.53
N ALA A 163 3.56 9.67 -3.29
CA ALA A 163 3.66 10.74 -4.26
C ALA A 163 2.60 10.66 -5.40
N HIS A 164 1.90 9.54 -5.55
CA HIS A 164 0.76 9.42 -6.48
C HIS A 164 -0.40 10.38 -6.13
N CYS A 165 -0.51 10.86 -4.89
CA CYS A 165 -1.52 11.84 -4.47
C CYS A 165 -1.45 13.18 -5.24
N ILE A 166 -0.37 13.42 -6.00
CA ILE A 166 -0.18 14.62 -6.80
C ILE A 166 -1.04 14.67 -8.06
N SER A 167 -1.41 13.51 -8.60
CA SER A 167 -2.16 13.40 -9.85
C SER A 167 -3.65 13.23 -9.56
N GLU A 168 -4.48 13.97 -10.28
CA GLU A 168 -5.94 13.79 -10.29
C GLU A 168 -6.36 12.45 -10.90
N TRP A 169 -5.42 11.76 -11.56
CA TRP A 169 -5.59 10.42 -12.11
C TRP A 169 -5.11 9.33 -11.14
N GLY A 170 -4.67 9.73 -9.95
CA GLY A 170 -4.39 8.84 -8.82
C GLY A 170 -5.65 8.57 -7.99
N HIS A 171 -5.65 7.46 -7.26
CA HIS A 171 -6.79 7.00 -6.47
C HIS A 171 -6.99 7.76 -5.14
N ASP A 172 -6.00 8.54 -4.70
CA ASP A 172 -6.03 9.33 -3.45
C ASP A 172 -5.50 10.75 -3.72
N PHE A 173 -6.12 11.44 -4.70
CA PHE A 173 -5.69 12.78 -5.09
C PHE A 173 -5.81 13.77 -3.92
N ARG A 174 -4.75 14.55 -3.69
CA ARG A 174 -4.68 15.56 -2.65
C ARG A 174 -4.16 16.88 -3.22
N PRO A 175 -4.99 17.93 -3.31
CA PRO A 175 -4.61 19.20 -3.93
C PRO A 175 -3.27 19.79 -3.43
N ALA A 176 -3.00 19.67 -2.13
CA ALA A 176 -1.76 20.16 -1.54
C ALA A 176 -0.48 19.53 -2.14
N TYR A 177 -0.55 18.33 -2.73
CA TYR A 177 0.61 17.71 -3.39
C TYR A 177 1.02 18.46 -4.66
N LYS A 178 0.07 19.07 -5.40
CA LYS A 178 0.39 19.83 -6.62
C LYS A 178 1.31 21.03 -6.36
N GLU A 179 1.19 21.60 -5.16
CA GLU A 179 2.00 22.74 -4.72
C GLU A 179 3.41 22.35 -4.25
N LEU A 180 3.74 21.05 -4.17
CA LEU A 180 5.06 20.59 -3.73
C LEU A 180 6.17 20.82 -4.77
N GLY A 181 5.81 21.13 -6.03
CA GLY A 181 6.75 21.66 -7.03
C GLY A 181 7.45 22.96 -6.57
N TRP A 182 6.91 23.61 -5.52
CA TRP A 182 7.59 24.70 -4.81
C TRP A 182 9.00 24.34 -4.34
N PHE A 183 9.24 23.10 -3.88
CA PHE A 183 10.57 22.70 -3.39
C PHE A 183 11.63 22.83 -4.47
N ARG A 184 11.40 22.26 -5.66
CA ARG A 184 12.33 22.37 -6.78
C ARG A 184 12.58 23.82 -7.19
N LYS A 185 11.52 24.64 -7.22
CA LYS A 185 11.59 26.04 -7.67
C LYS A 185 12.39 26.93 -6.71
N ASN A 186 12.42 26.62 -5.41
CA ASN A 186 12.96 27.53 -4.39
C ASN A 186 14.23 27.00 -3.70
N LEU A 187 14.48 25.70 -3.71
CA LEU A 187 15.62 25.06 -3.04
C LEU A 187 16.72 24.69 -4.05
N VAL A 188 17.24 25.70 -4.77
CA VAL A 188 18.11 25.51 -5.95
C VAL A 188 19.61 25.76 -5.71
N ASN A 189 20.00 26.43 -4.62
CA ASN A 189 21.40 26.81 -4.37
C ASN A 189 21.85 26.43 -2.95
N PRO A 190 22.42 25.22 -2.75
CA PRO A 190 22.50 24.13 -3.73
C PRO A 190 21.14 23.47 -3.94
N THR A 191 20.97 22.81 -5.08
CA THR A 191 19.75 22.08 -5.41
C THR A 191 19.54 20.95 -4.41
N VAL A 192 18.37 20.90 -3.77
CA VAL A 192 18.02 19.83 -2.82
C VAL A 192 17.42 18.65 -3.59
N PRO A 193 18.01 17.45 -3.52
CA PRO A 193 17.47 16.27 -4.21
C PRO A 193 16.11 15.84 -3.68
N ILE A 194 15.25 15.34 -4.57
CA ILE A 194 13.90 14.85 -4.25
C ILE A 194 13.82 13.34 -4.44
N THR A 195 13.26 12.64 -3.47
CA THR A 195 12.90 11.22 -3.58
C THR A 195 11.37 11.09 -3.54
N ALA A 196 10.76 10.71 -4.66
CA ALA A 196 9.33 10.44 -4.77
C ALA A 196 9.07 8.94 -4.70
N LEU A 197 8.20 8.51 -3.79
CA LEU A 197 7.90 7.11 -3.54
C LEU A 197 6.40 6.84 -3.66
N THR A 198 6.04 5.74 -4.31
CA THR A 198 4.65 5.26 -4.38
C THR A 198 4.58 3.74 -4.48
N ALA A 199 3.47 3.16 -4.03
CA ALA A 199 3.19 1.75 -4.27
C ALA A 199 2.75 1.47 -5.71
N THR A 200 1.96 2.38 -6.25
CA THR A 200 1.20 2.21 -7.48
C THR A 200 1.23 3.51 -8.25
N ALA A 201 1.64 3.47 -9.52
CA ALA A 201 1.52 4.58 -10.44
C ALA A 201 1.28 4.05 -11.85
N THR A 202 0.21 4.52 -12.49
CA THR A 202 0.01 4.30 -13.92
C THR A 202 1.02 5.16 -14.70
N PRO A 203 1.27 4.89 -16.00
CA PRO A 203 2.18 5.71 -16.81
C PRO A 203 1.85 7.21 -16.76
N ARG A 204 0.55 7.55 -16.78
CA ARG A 204 0.08 8.93 -16.64
C ARG A 204 0.43 9.54 -15.29
N VAL A 205 0.12 8.85 -14.19
CA VAL A 205 0.42 9.32 -12.83
C VAL A 205 1.92 9.48 -12.62
N ARG A 206 2.74 8.57 -13.16
CA ARG A 206 4.20 8.64 -13.15
C ARG A 206 4.71 9.90 -13.86
N SER A 207 4.21 10.20 -15.05
CA SER A 207 4.53 11.43 -15.77
C SER A 207 4.13 12.69 -15.00
N ASP A 208 2.93 12.71 -14.41
CA ASP A 208 2.47 13.82 -13.57
C ASP A 208 3.39 14.04 -12.36
N MET A 209 3.81 12.97 -11.69
CA MET A 209 4.74 13.05 -10.56
C MET A 209 6.08 13.66 -10.96
N ILE A 210 6.68 13.20 -12.06
CA ILE A 210 7.97 13.70 -12.55
C ILE A 210 7.86 15.18 -12.93
N ASN A 211 6.82 15.55 -13.68
CA ASN A 211 6.64 16.90 -14.21
C ASN A 211 6.26 17.91 -13.13
N ILE A 212 5.28 17.59 -12.26
CA ILE A 212 4.77 18.54 -11.26
C ILE A 212 5.78 18.75 -10.13
N LEU A 213 6.49 17.69 -9.70
CA LEU A 213 7.58 17.83 -8.73
C LEU A 213 8.84 18.49 -9.33
N GLY A 214 8.93 18.57 -10.66
CA GLY A 214 10.10 19.06 -11.37
C GLY A 214 11.33 18.21 -11.05
N LEU A 215 11.22 16.89 -11.17
CA LEU A 215 12.38 16.01 -11.03
C LEU A 215 13.32 16.24 -12.21
N ASP A 216 14.61 16.37 -11.92
CA ASP A 216 15.63 16.65 -12.93
C ASP A 216 15.92 15.40 -13.76
N LEU A 217 15.49 15.38 -15.01
CA LEU A 217 15.60 14.21 -15.90
C LEU A 217 17.05 13.77 -16.15
N GLU A 218 18.03 14.68 -16.09
CA GLU A 218 19.45 14.34 -16.26
C GLU A 218 20.01 13.62 -15.03
N ASN A 219 19.46 13.95 -13.86
CA ASN A 219 19.89 13.42 -12.55
C ASN A 219 18.93 12.38 -11.96
N LEU A 220 17.81 12.07 -12.64
CA LEU A 220 16.75 11.21 -12.16
C LEU A 220 17.11 9.73 -12.30
N ARG A 221 16.94 8.97 -11.22
CA ARG A 221 16.98 7.50 -11.23
C ARG A 221 15.58 6.94 -11.04
N LEU A 222 15.12 6.20 -12.05
CA LEU A 222 13.85 5.49 -12.03
C LEU A 222 14.07 4.07 -11.53
N PHE A 223 13.31 3.69 -10.50
CA PHE A 223 13.31 2.34 -9.97
C PHE A 223 11.88 1.82 -9.88
N ASN A 224 11.67 0.58 -10.31
CA ASN A 224 10.41 -0.11 -10.08
C ASN A 224 10.61 -1.55 -9.60
N THR A 225 9.60 -2.07 -8.90
CA THR A 225 9.41 -3.51 -8.73
C THR A 225 8.19 -3.96 -9.50
N PRO A 226 8.14 -5.19 -10.02
CA PRO A 226 6.93 -5.74 -10.58
C PRO A 226 5.74 -5.57 -9.63
N SER A 227 4.62 -5.10 -10.18
CA SER A 227 3.36 -4.91 -9.48
C SER A 227 2.68 -6.25 -9.21
N ASP A 228 3.02 -7.28 -10.00
CA ASP A 228 2.52 -8.63 -9.81
C ASP A 228 3.19 -9.34 -8.64
N ARG A 229 2.41 -10.22 -8.01
CA ARG A 229 2.83 -10.97 -6.83
C ARG A 229 2.62 -12.45 -7.11
N PRO A 230 3.65 -13.18 -7.57
CA PRO A 230 3.50 -14.58 -7.95
C PRO A 230 3.11 -15.47 -6.76
N ASN A 231 3.37 -15.02 -5.53
CA ASN A 231 2.97 -15.73 -4.31
C ASN A 231 1.47 -15.57 -3.96
N ILE A 232 0.72 -14.71 -4.65
CA ILE A 232 -0.70 -14.47 -4.41
C ILE A 232 -1.52 -15.16 -5.51
N HIS A 233 -2.41 -16.07 -5.09
CA HIS A 233 -3.40 -16.68 -5.97
C HIS A 233 -4.58 -15.73 -6.19
N TYR A 234 -4.77 -15.23 -7.42
CA TYR A 234 -5.88 -14.34 -7.76
C TYR A 234 -7.07 -15.11 -8.35
N GLU A 235 -8.27 -14.88 -7.81
CA GLU A 235 -9.50 -15.57 -8.25
C GLU A 235 -10.73 -14.68 -8.17
N VAL A 236 -11.56 -14.73 -9.22
CA VAL A 236 -12.88 -14.10 -9.25
C VAL A 236 -13.96 -15.16 -9.02
N ARG A 237 -14.89 -14.87 -8.11
CA ARG A 237 -16.03 -15.71 -7.78
C ARG A 237 -17.33 -15.04 -8.19
N TYR A 238 -17.97 -15.59 -9.20
CA TYR A 238 -19.24 -15.09 -9.69
C TYR A 238 -20.39 -15.48 -8.75
N LEU A 239 -21.22 -14.51 -8.41
CA LEU A 239 -22.41 -14.71 -7.59
C LEU A 239 -23.57 -15.18 -8.47
N ALA A 240 -24.22 -16.27 -8.05
CA ALA A 240 -25.28 -16.93 -8.79
C ALA A 240 -26.69 -16.49 -8.39
N ASP A 241 -26.83 -16.04 -7.14
CA ASP A 241 -28.09 -15.63 -6.54
C ASP A 241 -28.14 -14.10 -6.41
N TYR A 242 -29.33 -13.58 -6.14
CA TYR A 242 -29.60 -12.16 -5.92
C TYR A 242 -29.66 -11.83 -4.43
N ALA A 243 -29.10 -10.68 -4.04
CA ALA A 243 -29.24 -10.18 -2.68
C ALA A 243 -30.55 -9.41 -2.57
N GLY A 244 -31.43 -9.80 -1.63
CA GLY A 244 -32.64 -9.03 -1.32
C GLY A 244 -32.35 -7.62 -0.80
N ASP A 245 -31.17 -7.39 -0.22
CA ASP A 245 -30.64 -6.07 0.18
C ASP A 245 -29.11 -6.06 0.08
N ASN A 246 -28.55 -4.97 -0.45
CA ASN A 246 -27.11 -4.70 -0.57
C ASN A 246 -26.39 -4.57 0.78
N CYS A 247 -27.12 -4.57 1.91
CA CYS A 247 -26.56 -4.47 3.26
C CYS A 247 -26.36 -5.82 3.95
N THR A 248 -27.02 -6.88 3.49
CA THR A 248 -26.93 -8.22 4.09
C THR A 248 -25.95 -9.10 3.33
N ALA A 249 -24.99 -9.69 4.05
CA ALA A 249 -24.16 -10.75 3.50
C ALA A 249 -25.05 -11.95 3.17
N GLU A 250 -25.15 -12.30 1.89
CA GLU A 250 -25.97 -13.43 1.47
C GLU A 250 -25.49 -14.75 2.10
N ASP A 251 -26.45 -15.59 2.47
CA ASP A 251 -26.19 -16.92 3.02
C ASP A 251 -25.42 -17.81 2.03
N SER A 252 -25.64 -17.62 0.72
CA SER A 252 -24.96 -18.32 -0.38
C SER A 252 -23.45 -18.00 -0.39
N GLN A 253 -23.10 -16.71 -0.37
CA GLN A 253 -21.73 -16.18 -0.38
C GLN A 253 -21.01 -16.52 0.92
N LEU A 254 -21.68 -16.38 2.07
CA LEU A 254 -21.15 -16.75 3.38
C LEU A 254 -20.84 -18.25 3.43
N LYS A 255 -21.76 -19.10 2.97
CA LYS A 255 -21.54 -20.55 2.88
C LYS A 255 -20.38 -20.88 1.95
N ASN A 256 -20.25 -20.19 0.82
CA ASN A 256 -19.11 -20.36 -0.09
C ASN A 256 -17.77 -20.04 0.59
N LEU A 257 -17.67 -18.89 1.29
CA LEU A 257 -16.46 -18.50 2.01
C LEU A 257 -16.14 -19.50 3.14
N LEU A 258 -17.12 -19.86 3.96
CA LEU A 258 -16.93 -20.82 5.06
C LEU A 258 -16.49 -22.19 4.56
N ASN A 259 -17.06 -22.68 3.46
CA ASN A 259 -16.64 -23.94 2.86
C ASN A 259 -15.20 -23.87 2.33
N TRP A 260 -14.80 -22.74 1.75
CA TRP A 260 -13.42 -22.52 1.32
C TRP A 260 -12.44 -22.48 2.50
N LEU A 261 -12.80 -21.81 3.60
CA LEU A 261 -12.01 -21.80 4.84
C LEU A 261 -11.89 -23.20 5.44
N ARG A 262 -12.99 -23.95 5.54
CA ARG A 262 -12.98 -25.36 6.00
C ARG A 262 -12.09 -26.25 5.13
N ALA A 263 -12.10 -26.07 3.81
CA ALA A 263 -11.23 -26.81 2.90
C ALA A 263 -9.73 -26.45 3.09
N ILE A 264 -9.40 -25.21 3.45
CA ILE A 264 -8.03 -24.85 3.82
C ILE A 264 -7.65 -25.51 5.14
N GLN A 265 -8.51 -25.44 6.15
CA GLN A 265 -8.26 -26.04 7.46
C GLN A 265 -8.04 -27.55 7.33
N SER A 266 -8.92 -28.27 6.63
CA SER A 266 -8.81 -29.71 6.42
C SER A 266 -7.50 -30.08 5.71
N ARG A 267 -7.08 -29.34 4.67
CA ARG A 267 -5.79 -29.56 4.01
C ARG A 267 -4.59 -29.27 4.90
N ARG A 268 -4.70 -28.28 5.80
CA ARG A 268 -3.64 -27.94 6.76
C ARG A 268 -3.51 -29.04 7.82
N GLU A 269 -4.64 -29.51 8.34
CA GLU A 269 -4.72 -30.61 9.30
C GLU A 269 -4.13 -31.91 8.72
N ALA A 270 -4.50 -32.25 7.49
CA ALA A 270 -3.96 -33.43 6.81
C ALA A 270 -2.44 -33.39 6.58
N ARG A 271 -1.83 -32.20 6.52
CA ARG A 271 -0.38 -32.04 6.27
C ARG A 271 0.47 -32.02 7.53
N ILE A 272 -0.05 -31.43 8.61
CA ILE A 272 0.72 -31.11 9.83
C ILE A 272 0.27 -31.99 11.01
N GLY A 273 -0.91 -32.61 10.93
CA GLY A 273 -1.53 -33.36 12.03
C GLY A 273 -2.25 -32.45 13.02
N SER A 274 -3.29 -32.99 13.68
CA SER A 274 -4.18 -32.22 14.54
C SER A 274 -3.50 -31.66 15.80
N GLU A 275 -2.52 -32.39 16.37
CA GLU A 275 -1.81 -31.98 17.58
C GLU A 275 -0.89 -30.77 17.37
N GLU A 276 -0.10 -30.77 16.28
CA GLU A 276 0.74 -29.63 15.92
C GLU A 276 -0.10 -28.43 15.47
N MET A 277 -1.21 -28.68 14.75
CA MET A 277 -2.12 -27.62 14.33
C MET A 277 -2.69 -26.84 15.53
N ALA A 278 -3.00 -27.53 16.64
CA ALA A 278 -3.48 -26.89 17.86
C ALA A 278 -2.45 -25.93 18.51
N ARG A 279 -1.16 -26.04 18.15
CA ARG A 279 -0.08 -25.16 18.65
C ARG A 279 0.20 -23.97 17.74
N LEU A 280 -0.33 -23.98 16.51
CA LEU A 280 -0.08 -22.91 15.54
C LEU A 280 -1.04 -21.74 15.75
N PRO A 281 -0.60 -20.50 15.46
CA PRO A 281 -1.50 -19.35 15.50
C PRO A 281 -2.59 -19.48 14.42
N PRO A 282 -3.74 -18.83 14.65
CA PRO A 282 -4.80 -18.71 13.65
C PRO A 282 -4.26 -18.11 12.35
N MET A 283 -4.77 -18.55 11.20
CA MET A 283 -4.46 -17.89 9.93
C MET A 283 -5.16 -16.54 9.85
N SER A 284 -4.37 -15.50 9.60
CA SER A 284 -4.88 -14.15 9.44
C SER A 284 -5.48 -13.92 8.05
N GLY A 285 -6.65 -13.31 7.98
CA GLY A 285 -7.29 -12.91 6.73
C GLY A 285 -8.01 -11.56 6.82
N ILE A 286 -8.16 -10.89 5.68
CA ILE A 286 -8.85 -9.61 5.58
C ILE A 286 -10.06 -9.78 4.65
N VAL A 287 -11.21 -9.23 5.03
CA VAL A 287 -12.40 -9.17 4.18
C VAL A 287 -12.79 -7.71 3.98
N TYR A 288 -12.68 -7.19 2.76
CA TYR A 288 -13.07 -5.84 2.39
C TYR A 288 -14.55 -5.77 2.00
N VAL A 289 -15.27 -4.80 2.56
CA VAL A 289 -16.70 -4.56 2.34
C VAL A 289 -17.00 -3.10 2.00
N GLY A 290 -18.10 -2.85 1.30
CA GLY A 290 -18.46 -1.51 0.83
C GLY A 290 -18.98 -0.54 1.92
N THR A 291 -19.54 -1.05 3.03
CA THR A 291 -20.19 -0.21 4.05
C THR A 291 -19.82 -0.61 5.49
N ARG A 292 -20.04 0.32 6.44
CA ARG A 292 -19.79 0.08 7.88
C ARG A 292 -20.75 -0.97 8.44
N ALA A 293 -22.03 -0.86 8.11
CA ALA A 293 -23.06 -1.81 8.53
C ALA A 293 -22.75 -3.24 8.05
N MET A 294 -22.31 -3.39 6.80
CA MET A 294 -21.89 -4.68 6.26
C MET A 294 -20.66 -5.24 6.99
N ALA A 295 -19.73 -4.39 7.41
CA ALA A 295 -18.56 -4.83 8.18
C ALA A 295 -18.95 -5.44 9.52
N GLU A 296 -19.81 -4.76 10.26
CA GLU A 296 -20.33 -5.22 11.55
C GLU A 296 -21.16 -6.50 11.40
N HIS A 297 -22.09 -6.51 10.43
CA HIS A 297 -22.97 -7.64 10.19
C HIS A 297 -22.19 -8.89 9.74
N LEU A 298 -21.29 -8.77 8.76
CA LEU A 298 -20.51 -9.90 8.26
C LEU A 298 -19.53 -10.45 9.31
N ALA A 299 -18.90 -9.59 10.12
CA ALA A 299 -18.05 -10.04 11.21
C ALA A 299 -18.85 -10.89 12.23
N SER A 300 -20.05 -10.44 12.59
CA SER A 300 -20.95 -11.19 13.49
C SER A 300 -21.36 -12.53 12.88
N ARG A 301 -21.80 -12.54 11.62
CA ARG A 301 -22.23 -13.75 10.90
C ARG A 301 -21.10 -14.78 10.75
N LEU A 302 -19.89 -14.35 10.43
CA LEU A 302 -18.71 -15.24 10.35
C LEU A 302 -18.41 -15.94 11.68
N CYS A 303 -18.55 -15.24 12.80
CA CYS A 303 -18.36 -15.83 14.13
C CYS A 303 -19.48 -16.84 14.44
N GLN A 304 -20.74 -16.46 14.21
CA GLN A 304 -21.92 -17.28 14.54
C GLN A 304 -22.00 -18.55 13.69
N SER A 305 -21.65 -18.50 12.41
CA SER A 305 -21.82 -19.60 11.45
C SER A 305 -20.61 -20.53 11.31
N SER A 306 -19.56 -20.35 12.11
CA SER A 306 -18.30 -21.08 11.99
C SER A 306 -18.01 -22.09 13.12
N ASP A 307 -18.94 -22.30 14.04
CA ASP A 307 -18.79 -23.22 15.18
C ASP A 307 -17.50 -22.97 15.99
N GLY A 308 -17.12 -21.69 16.15
CA GLY A 308 -15.90 -21.26 16.85
C GLY A 308 -14.60 -21.40 16.05
N THR A 309 -14.67 -21.82 14.79
CA THR A 309 -13.50 -21.97 13.90
C THR A 309 -12.95 -20.62 13.43
N VAL A 310 -13.82 -19.60 13.30
CA VAL A 310 -13.47 -18.26 12.84
C VAL A 310 -13.73 -17.25 13.94
N THR A 311 -12.72 -16.44 14.25
CA THR A 311 -12.91 -15.19 14.98
C THR A 311 -12.82 -14.04 13.99
N ALA A 312 -13.86 -13.21 13.92
CA ALA A 312 -13.92 -12.06 13.02
C ALA A 312 -14.25 -10.78 13.78
N VAL A 313 -13.59 -9.67 13.43
CA VAL A 313 -13.84 -8.35 14.03
C VAL A 313 -14.05 -7.30 12.95
N ALA A 314 -15.00 -6.39 13.18
CA ALA A 314 -15.26 -5.28 12.28
C ALA A 314 -14.25 -4.14 12.49
N TYR A 315 -13.81 -3.51 11.40
CA TYR A 315 -12.92 -2.35 11.43
C TYR A 315 -13.35 -1.30 10.40
N HIS A 316 -13.75 -0.12 10.89
CA HIS A 316 -14.12 1.03 10.06
C HIS A 316 -13.90 2.34 10.82
N ALA A 317 -14.05 3.46 10.12
CA ALA A 317 -13.87 4.80 10.69
C ALA A 317 -14.81 5.15 11.86
N GLY A 318 -15.93 4.43 12.00
CA GLY A 318 -16.87 4.59 13.12
C GLY A 318 -16.46 3.88 14.42
N VAL A 319 -15.47 2.98 14.36
CA VAL A 319 -14.98 2.28 15.56
C VAL A 319 -14.16 3.24 16.43
N GLU A 320 -14.41 3.22 17.74
CA GLU A 320 -13.70 4.05 18.72
C GLU A 320 -12.18 3.94 18.58
N ALA A 321 -11.45 5.05 18.76
CA ALA A 321 -10.00 5.08 18.58
C ALA A 321 -9.27 4.09 19.50
N THR A 322 -9.69 3.97 20.76
CA THR A 322 -9.15 3.00 21.73
C THR A 322 -9.30 1.57 21.24
N LYS A 323 -10.50 1.21 20.76
CA LYS A 323 -10.80 -0.10 20.20
C LYS A 323 -10.04 -0.38 18.91
N ARG A 324 -9.88 0.61 18.03
CA ARG A 324 -9.04 0.48 16.82
C ARG A 324 -7.59 0.18 17.17
N SER A 325 -7.01 0.90 18.15
CA SER A 325 -5.64 0.63 18.63
C SER A 325 -5.50 -0.76 19.22
N GLN A 326 -6.49 -1.23 20.00
CA GLN A 326 -6.51 -2.60 20.52
C GLN A 326 -6.55 -3.65 19.40
N ILE A 327 -7.44 -3.51 18.41
CA ILE A 327 -7.54 -4.42 17.27
C ILE A 327 -6.21 -4.43 16.50
N GLN A 328 -5.62 -3.28 16.22
CA GLN A 328 -4.33 -3.17 15.53
C GLN A 328 -3.19 -3.83 16.31
N SER A 329 -3.11 -3.61 17.62
CA SER A 329 -2.08 -4.23 18.46
C SER A 329 -2.19 -5.76 18.48
N THR A 330 -3.42 -6.27 18.59
CA THR A 330 -3.72 -7.71 18.54
C THR A 330 -3.36 -8.28 17.17
N TRP A 331 -3.71 -7.58 16.10
CA TRP A 331 -3.42 -7.99 14.72
C TRP A 331 -1.93 -8.00 14.38
N LYS A 332 -1.15 -7.07 14.95
CA LYS A 332 0.32 -7.02 14.79
C LYS A 332 1.02 -8.07 15.67
N SER A 333 0.40 -8.53 16.74
CA SER A 333 1.02 -9.50 17.65
C SER A 333 1.02 -10.91 17.04
N SER A 334 2.21 -11.47 16.80
CA SER A 334 2.38 -12.84 16.30
C SER A 334 2.13 -13.92 17.37
N ARG A 335 1.71 -13.55 18.59
CA ARG A 335 1.61 -14.49 19.70
C ARG A 335 0.21 -15.11 19.74
N PRO A 336 0.10 -16.45 19.82
CA PRO A 336 -1.17 -17.07 20.19
C PRO A 336 -1.48 -16.63 21.62
N VAL A 337 -2.53 -15.82 21.79
CA VAL A 337 -3.14 -15.65 23.11
C VAL A 337 -3.79 -16.98 23.41
N GLN A 338 -3.14 -17.82 24.22
CA GLN A 338 -3.83 -18.95 24.83
C GLN A 338 -4.97 -18.35 25.65
N PRO A 339 -6.24 -18.66 25.32
CA PRO A 339 -7.36 -18.15 26.09
C PRO A 339 -7.21 -18.67 27.53
N ALA A 340 -7.13 -17.76 28.51
CA ALA A 340 -6.98 -18.11 29.93
C ALA A 340 -8.16 -18.96 30.46
N ASP A 341 -9.25 -19.00 29.70
CA ASP A 341 -10.52 -19.68 29.91
C ASP A 341 -10.61 -21.07 29.26
N GLY A 342 -9.51 -21.62 28.72
CA GLY A 342 -9.48 -22.98 28.16
C GLY A 342 -10.27 -23.16 26.85
N ARG A 343 -10.66 -22.06 26.21
CA ARG A 343 -11.37 -22.09 24.91
C ARG A 343 -10.46 -22.58 23.79
N LYS A 344 -11.06 -23.29 22.83
CA LYS A 344 -10.38 -23.79 21.62
C LYS A 344 -9.85 -22.60 20.80
N ILE A 345 -8.58 -22.68 20.38
CA ILE A 345 -7.96 -21.65 19.53
C ILE A 345 -8.65 -21.68 18.15
N PRO A 346 -9.11 -20.54 17.62
CA PRO A 346 -9.76 -20.49 16.31
C PRO A 346 -8.75 -20.83 15.21
N ALA A 347 -9.21 -21.45 14.13
CA ALA A 347 -8.35 -21.72 12.97
C ALA A 347 -8.04 -20.44 12.16
N PHE A 348 -8.94 -19.43 12.23
CA PHE A 348 -8.84 -18.19 11.48
C PHE A 348 -9.10 -16.96 12.37
N SER A 349 -8.30 -15.92 12.14
CA SER A 349 -8.49 -14.58 12.67
C SER A 349 -8.75 -13.63 11.50
N ILE A 350 -9.94 -13.04 11.43
CA ILE A 350 -10.39 -12.26 10.29
C ILE A 350 -10.68 -10.82 10.70
N ILE A 351 -10.16 -9.86 9.94
CA ILE A 351 -10.63 -8.47 10.02
C ILE A 351 -11.57 -8.21 8.85
N VAL A 352 -12.81 -7.86 9.16
CA VAL A 352 -13.80 -7.39 8.19
C VAL A 352 -13.77 -5.87 8.19
N ALA A 353 -13.45 -5.26 7.06
CA ALA A 353 -13.18 -3.83 7.03
C ALA A 353 -13.66 -3.11 5.79
N THR A 354 -13.92 -1.82 5.95
CA THR A 354 -13.97 -0.89 4.81
C THR A 354 -12.55 -0.43 4.44
N ASN A 355 -12.43 0.42 3.42
CA ASN A 355 -11.16 1.02 2.98
C ASN A 355 -10.42 1.80 4.10
N ALA A 356 -11.06 2.04 5.25
CA ALA A 356 -10.42 2.57 6.46
C ALA A 356 -9.32 1.63 7.03
N PHE A 357 -9.36 0.33 6.72
CA PHE A 357 -8.34 -0.63 7.12
C PHE A 357 -7.29 -0.78 6.03
N GLY A 358 -6.16 -0.11 6.17
CA GLY A 358 -5.07 -0.32 5.22
C GLY A 358 -3.81 0.52 5.41
N MET A 359 -3.92 1.71 5.96
CA MET A 359 -2.77 2.61 6.03
C MET A 359 -2.07 2.43 7.39
N GLY A 360 -0.84 1.89 7.39
CA GLY A 360 -0.02 1.69 8.60
C GLY A 360 -0.06 0.28 9.24
N ILE A 361 -0.82 -0.67 8.68
CA ILE A 361 -0.88 -2.04 9.21
C ILE A 361 0.00 -2.95 8.34
N ASP A 362 1.07 -3.45 8.95
CA ASP A 362 2.03 -4.38 8.34
C ASP A 362 2.04 -5.69 9.13
N ASN A 363 1.13 -6.60 8.77
CA ASN A 363 1.20 -7.99 9.23
C ASN A 363 1.76 -8.82 8.06
N PRO A 364 2.95 -9.44 8.21
CA PRO A 364 3.57 -10.20 7.14
C PRO A 364 2.81 -11.50 6.80
N ASP A 365 2.03 -12.01 7.76
CA ASP A 365 1.46 -13.36 7.77
C ASP A 365 0.01 -13.44 7.28
N VAL A 366 -0.50 -12.41 6.61
CA VAL A 366 -1.87 -12.43 6.04
C VAL A 366 -1.95 -13.48 4.94
N ARG A 367 -2.81 -14.50 5.11
CA ARG A 367 -2.94 -15.63 4.19
C ARG A 367 -3.98 -15.43 3.11
N PHE A 368 -4.95 -14.56 3.34
CA PHE A 368 -5.94 -14.24 2.32
C PHE A 368 -6.51 -12.84 2.46
N VAL A 369 -6.88 -12.26 1.33
CA VAL A 369 -7.68 -11.05 1.21
C VAL A 369 -8.91 -11.41 0.39
N VAL A 370 -10.09 -11.01 0.86
CA VAL A 370 -11.36 -11.24 0.17
C VAL A 370 -12.03 -9.90 -0.03
N HIS A 371 -12.40 -9.59 -1.26
CA HIS A 371 -13.29 -8.48 -1.58
C HIS A 371 -14.71 -9.03 -1.63
N TRP A 372 -15.50 -8.68 -0.61
CA TRP A 372 -16.90 -9.09 -0.51
C TRP A 372 -17.78 -8.42 -1.57
N THR A 373 -17.40 -7.19 -1.92
CA THR A 373 -17.93 -6.41 -3.05
C THR A 373 -16.77 -6.02 -3.95
N PRO A 374 -17.00 -5.78 -5.27
CA PRO A 374 -15.96 -5.31 -6.17
C PRO A 374 -15.26 -4.05 -5.62
N PRO A 375 -13.92 -3.98 -5.70
CA PRO A 375 -13.16 -2.78 -5.33
C PRO A 375 -13.64 -1.56 -6.11
N ARG A 376 -13.60 -0.38 -5.48
CA ARG A 376 -14.05 0.88 -6.13
C ARG A 376 -13.10 1.39 -7.21
N SER A 377 -11.83 0.95 -7.18
CA SER A 377 -10.79 1.34 -8.12
C SER A 377 -9.80 0.19 -8.27
N PHE A 378 -9.14 0.10 -9.42
CA PHE A 378 -8.17 -0.96 -9.69
C PHE A 378 -6.86 -0.76 -8.90
N GLU A 379 -6.47 0.48 -8.63
CA GLU A 379 -5.34 0.78 -7.73
C GLU A 379 -5.62 0.28 -6.32
N SER A 380 -6.83 0.57 -5.81
CA SER A 380 -7.25 0.13 -4.47
C SER A 380 -7.25 -1.40 -4.40
N PHE A 381 -7.76 -2.08 -5.42
CA PHE A 381 -7.71 -3.54 -5.52
C PHE A 381 -6.30 -4.10 -5.35
N VAL A 382 -5.32 -3.56 -6.08
CA VAL A 382 -3.94 -4.05 -6.04
C VAL A 382 -3.28 -3.72 -4.70
N GLN A 383 -3.55 -2.55 -4.13
CA GLN A 383 -3.04 -2.16 -2.82
C GLN A 383 -3.61 -3.05 -1.70
N GLU A 384 -4.91 -3.35 -1.76
CA GLU A 384 -5.66 -4.16 -0.80
C GLU A 384 -5.28 -5.64 -0.89
N SER A 385 -5.28 -6.22 -2.09
CA SER A 385 -4.87 -7.61 -2.33
C SER A 385 -3.40 -7.84 -1.99
N GLY A 386 -2.52 -6.88 -2.28
CA GLY A 386 -1.09 -6.91 -1.96
C GLY A 386 -0.73 -6.88 -0.47
N ARG A 387 -1.74 -6.82 0.42
CA ARG A 387 -1.58 -7.04 1.87
C ARG A 387 -1.38 -8.52 2.20
N ALA A 388 -1.83 -9.42 1.34
CA ALA A 388 -1.63 -10.85 1.49
C ALA A 388 -0.15 -11.23 1.23
N GLY A 389 0.35 -12.20 1.99
CA GLY A 389 1.63 -12.88 1.72
C GLY A 389 2.84 -11.95 1.63
N ARG A 390 2.98 -10.98 2.54
CA ARG A 390 4.16 -10.08 2.57
C ARG A 390 5.44 -10.79 3.07
N ASP A 391 5.29 -11.90 3.76
CA ASP A 391 6.35 -12.88 4.04
C ASP A 391 6.85 -13.66 2.80
N GLY A 392 6.23 -13.43 1.63
CA GLY A 392 6.55 -14.13 0.38
C GLY A 392 5.97 -15.54 0.27
N ARG A 393 5.23 -16.00 1.28
CA ARG A 393 4.56 -17.31 1.25
C ARG A 393 3.25 -17.23 0.48
N ALA A 394 2.75 -18.41 0.08
CA ALA A 394 1.49 -18.54 -0.62
C ALA A 394 0.34 -17.85 0.13
N ALA A 395 -0.41 -17.04 -0.60
CA ALA A 395 -1.60 -16.36 -0.13
C ALA A 395 -2.67 -16.32 -1.22
N ALA A 396 -3.88 -15.90 -0.91
CA ALA A 396 -4.98 -15.80 -1.89
C ALA A 396 -5.62 -14.41 -1.88
N SER A 397 -6.06 -13.96 -3.05
CA SER A 397 -6.89 -12.77 -3.24
C SER A 397 -8.16 -13.18 -3.98
N LEU A 398 -9.30 -13.10 -3.31
CA LEU A 398 -10.60 -13.47 -3.87
C LEU A 398 -11.45 -12.22 -4.09
N VAL A 399 -12.11 -12.11 -5.24
CA VAL A 399 -13.12 -11.06 -5.48
C VAL A 399 -14.46 -11.72 -5.73
N TYR A 400 -15.45 -11.43 -4.89
CA TYR A 400 -16.84 -11.76 -5.21
C TYR A 400 -17.40 -10.70 -6.16
N TYR A 401 -18.01 -11.18 -7.24
CA TYR A 401 -18.45 -10.34 -8.34
C TYR A 401 -19.83 -10.79 -8.85
N GLY A 402 -20.76 -9.85 -8.86
CA GLY A 402 -22.08 -9.98 -9.46
C GLY A 402 -22.49 -8.64 -10.05
N ILE A 403 -23.54 -8.66 -10.87
CA ILE A 403 -24.03 -7.45 -11.56
C ILE A 403 -24.62 -6.46 -10.55
N GLN A 404 -25.32 -6.97 -9.52
CA GLN A 404 -25.89 -6.15 -8.46
C GLN A 404 -24.80 -5.43 -7.65
N GLU A 405 -23.76 -6.14 -7.21
CA GLU A 405 -22.66 -5.56 -6.44
C GLU A 405 -21.88 -4.55 -7.29
N ARG A 406 -21.69 -4.85 -8.59
CA ARG A 406 -21.10 -3.90 -9.54
C ARG A 406 -21.94 -2.62 -9.59
N ASN A 407 -23.24 -2.71 -9.84
CA ASN A 407 -24.12 -1.56 -10.01
C ASN A 407 -24.26 -0.74 -8.71
N PHE A 408 -24.25 -1.42 -7.56
CA PHE A 408 -24.22 -0.78 -6.25
C PHE A 408 -22.96 0.08 -6.06
N ILE A 409 -21.79 -0.46 -6.40
CA ILE A 409 -20.53 0.29 -6.32
C ILE A 409 -20.49 1.42 -7.35
N GLU A 410 -20.99 1.20 -8.57
CA GLU A 410 -21.09 2.22 -9.61
C GLU A 410 -21.94 3.42 -9.14
N THR A 411 -23.12 3.14 -8.58
CA THR A 411 -24.02 4.16 -8.03
C THR A 411 -23.38 4.92 -6.87
N MET A 412 -22.62 4.23 -6.02
CA MET A 412 -21.87 4.84 -4.93
C MET A 412 -20.78 5.78 -5.43
N ILE A 413 -20.03 5.39 -6.48
CA ILE A 413 -19.03 6.25 -7.12
C ILE A 413 -19.69 7.48 -7.74
N HIS A 414 -20.85 7.33 -8.38
CA HIS A 414 -21.61 8.46 -8.92
C HIS A 414 -22.05 9.43 -7.83
N ARG A 415 -22.65 8.93 -6.74
CA ARG A 415 -23.11 9.75 -5.61
C ARG A 415 -21.97 10.50 -4.93
N ASP A 416 -20.86 9.83 -4.66
CA ASP A 416 -19.68 10.45 -4.05
C ASP A 416 -19.17 11.58 -4.95
N THR A 417 -19.12 11.35 -6.27
CA THR A 417 -18.65 12.36 -7.22
C THR A 417 -19.60 13.57 -7.34
N GLU A 418 -20.92 13.36 -7.24
CA GLU A 418 -21.90 14.45 -7.24
C GLU A 418 -21.80 15.31 -5.98
N SER A 419 -21.58 14.69 -4.82
CA SER A 419 -21.37 15.42 -3.58
C SER A 419 -20.08 16.25 -3.58
N HIS A 420 -19.01 15.75 -4.21
CA HIS A 420 -17.72 16.43 -4.30
C HIS A 420 -17.65 17.52 -5.38
N ARG A 421 -18.58 17.55 -6.35
CA ARG A 421 -18.71 18.66 -7.32
C ARG A 421 -18.90 20.02 -6.64
N VAL A 422 -19.52 20.04 -5.44
CA VAL A 422 -19.74 21.26 -4.67
C VAL A 422 -18.43 21.80 -4.05
N ASN A 423 -17.44 20.93 -3.81
CA ASN A 423 -16.20 21.27 -3.10
C ASN A 423 -14.96 21.37 -4.01
N GLY A 424 -15.10 21.08 -5.30
CA GLY A 424 -14.05 21.24 -6.31
C GLY A 424 -12.94 20.17 -6.26
N HIS A 425 -12.38 19.87 -7.44
CA HIS A 425 -11.13 19.13 -7.66
C HIS A 425 -11.10 17.62 -7.38
N GLU A 426 -12.12 16.85 -7.79
CA GLU A 426 -11.90 15.42 -8.04
C GLU A 426 -12.37 15.03 -9.45
N ASN A 427 -11.51 14.32 -10.16
CA ASN A 427 -11.77 13.92 -11.53
C ASN A 427 -12.71 12.70 -11.58
N ARG A 428 -14.01 12.97 -11.78
CA ARG A 428 -15.07 11.96 -12.00
C ARG A 428 -14.67 10.91 -13.02
N GLU A 429 -14.08 11.36 -14.12
CA GLU A 429 -13.70 10.51 -15.24
C GLU A 429 -12.66 9.49 -14.80
N SER A 430 -11.65 9.91 -14.04
CA SER A 430 -10.62 9.01 -13.52
C SER A 430 -11.19 7.91 -12.61
N LYS A 431 -12.13 8.24 -11.72
CA LYS A 431 -12.75 7.26 -10.82
C LYS A 431 -13.56 6.21 -11.59
N LEU A 432 -14.38 6.65 -12.55
CA LEU A 432 -15.17 5.76 -13.40
C LEU A 432 -14.28 4.91 -14.33
N GLU A 433 -13.22 5.50 -14.90
CA GLU A 433 -12.27 4.78 -15.73
C GLU A 433 -11.54 3.68 -14.93
N SER A 434 -11.11 3.98 -13.71
CA SER A 434 -10.48 3.00 -12.83
C SER A 434 -11.45 1.88 -12.42
N PHE A 435 -12.69 2.20 -12.08
CA PHE A 435 -13.72 1.19 -11.80
C PHE A 435 -14.05 0.34 -13.03
N GLY A 436 -14.11 0.94 -14.22
CA GLY A 436 -14.27 0.22 -15.48
C GLY A 436 -13.16 -0.82 -15.71
N LYS A 437 -11.95 -0.59 -15.18
CA LYS A 437 -10.86 -1.57 -15.24
C LYS A 437 -11.03 -2.70 -14.21
N VAL A 438 -11.65 -2.45 -13.05
CA VAL A 438 -12.10 -3.52 -12.13
C VAL A 438 -13.13 -4.41 -12.81
N ILE A 439 -14.10 -3.82 -13.52
CA ILE A 439 -15.11 -4.57 -14.29
C ILE A 439 -14.42 -5.44 -15.34
N ARG A 440 -13.54 -4.86 -16.18
CA ARG A 440 -12.77 -5.63 -17.19
C ARG A 440 -11.96 -6.75 -16.54
N TYR A 441 -11.32 -6.50 -15.41
CA TYR A 441 -10.58 -7.52 -14.67
C TYR A 441 -11.48 -8.66 -14.21
N CYS A 442 -12.66 -8.37 -13.65
CA CYS A 442 -13.57 -9.39 -13.15
C CYS A 442 -14.25 -10.18 -14.28
N GLU A 443 -14.59 -9.52 -15.39
CA GLU A 443 -15.29 -10.13 -16.52
C GLU A 443 -14.36 -10.83 -17.52
N SER A 444 -13.06 -10.54 -17.49
CA SER A 444 -12.08 -11.21 -18.34
C SER A 444 -12.03 -12.71 -18.03
N ILE A 445 -12.16 -13.53 -19.08
CA ILE A 445 -12.04 -15.00 -19.02
C ILE A 445 -10.97 -15.54 -19.97
N THR A 446 -10.23 -14.65 -20.63
CA THR A 446 -9.31 -14.99 -21.72
C THR A 446 -7.85 -14.71 -21.40
N ARG A 447 -7.57 -14.08 -20.25
CA ARG A 447 -6.23 -13.60 -19.90
C ARG A 447 -5.88 -13.90 -18.45
N CYS A 448 -4.58 -14.00 -18.20
CA CYS A 448 -4.01 -14.18 -16.87
C CYS A 448 -4.30 -12.97 -15.97
N ARG A 449 -4.63 -13.22 -14.70
CA ARG A 449 -4.90 -12.14 -13.73
C ARG A 449 -3.66 -11.29 -13.43
N HIS A 450 -2.48 -11.90 -13.30
CA HIS A 450 -1.22 -11.19 -13.08
C HIS A 450 -0.85 -10.30 -14.26
N GLU A 451 -1.10 -10.77 -15.48
CA GLU A 451 -0.83 -10.01 -16.71
C GLU A 451 -1.70 -8.75 -16.78
N LEU A 452 -2.99 -8.86 -16.43
CA LEU A 452 -3.89 -7.71 -16.35
C LEU A 452 -3.43 -6.67 -15.31
N ILE A 453 -2.85 -7.12 -14.18
CA ILE A 453 -2.28 -6.21 -13.17
C ILE A 453 -1.02 -5.51 -13.71
N LYS A 454 -0.12 -6.24 -14.38
CA LYS A 454 1.09 -5.68 -15.00
C LYS A 454 0.78 -4.62 -16.06
N GLU A 455 -0.15 -4.94 -16.96
CA GLU A 455 -0.57 -4.05 -18.03
C GLU A 455 -1.12 -2.73 -17.47
N PHE A 456 -1.93 -2.82 -16.41
CA PHE A 456 -2.55 -1.65 -15.80
C PHE A 456 -1.53 -0.61 -15.29
N PHE A 457 -0.43 -1.05 -14.68
CA PHE A 457 0.61 -0.15 -14.17
C PHE A 457 1.69 0.19 -15.19
N GLY A 458 1.63 -0.38 -16.40
CA GLY A 458 2.67 -0.23 -17.41
C GLY A 458 3.98 -0.88 -16.97
N ASP A 459 3.92 -2.00 -16.26
CA ASP A 459 5.13 -2.71 -15.81
C ASP A 459 6.03 -3.12 -16.98
N PHE A 460 5.45 -3.50 -18.12
CA PHE A 460 6.19 -3.85 -19.34
C PHE A 460 7.05 -2.68 -19.86
N GLU A 461 6.51 -1.46 -19.87
CA GLU A 461 7.26 -0.25 -20.25
C GLU A 461 8.41 0.01 -19.27
N LEU A 462 8.19 -0.23 -17.99
CA LEU A 462 9.22 -0.06 -16.95
C LEU A 462 10.33 -1.12 -17.05
N GLU A 463 9.98 -2.36 -17.41
CA GLU A 463 10.92 -3.45 -17.70
C GLU A 463 11.83 -3.07 -18.89
N GLU A 464 11.25 -2.56 -19.99
CA GLU A 464 12.01 -2.10 -21.16
C GLU A 464 12.95 -0.93 -20.87
N MET A 465 12.55 -0.01 -19.98
CA MET A 465 13.38 1.13 -19.57
C MET A 465 14.55 0.77 -18.63
N GLY A 466 14.75 -0.51 -18.30
CA GLY A 466 15.85 -0.95 -17.42
C GLY A 466 15.73 -0.44 -15.98
N SER A 467 14.51 -0.09 -15.55
CA SER A 467 14.25 0.40 -14.18
C SER A 467 14.19 -0.71 -13.12
N GLN A 468 14.34 -1.97 -13.57
CA GLN A 468 14.54 -3.16 -12.74
C GLN A 468 16.01 -3.61 -12.81
N LEU A 469 16.50 -4.31 -11.78
CA LEU A 469 17.82 -4.95 -11.85
C LEU A 469 17.86 -5.89 -13.07
N PRO A 470 18.98 -5.96 -13.83
CA PRO A 470 19.15 -7.00 -14.83
C PRO A 470 18.99 -8.36 -14.15
N ALA A 471 18.20 -9.25 -14.76
CA ALA A 471 18.09 -10.63 -14.32
C ALA A 471 19.50 -11.21 -14.16
N LYS A 472 19.78 -11.89 -13.04
CA LYS A 472 21.06 -12.57 -12.85
C LYS A 472 21.32 -13.45 -14.08
N GLU A 473 22.45 -13.24 -14.74
CA GLU A 473 22.91 -14.08 -15.84
C GLU A 473 22.81 -15.56 -15.41
N GLY A 474 22.04 -16.35 -16.16
CA GLY A 474 21.86 -17.79 -15.91
C GLY A 474 20.44 -18.26 -15.55
N VAL A 475 19.47 -17.37 -15.35
CA VAL A 475 18.05 -17.79 -15.33
C VAL A 475 17.53 -17.72 -16.76
N SER A 476 17.49 -18.87 -17.44
CA SER A 476 16.79 -19.00 -18.71
C SER A 476 15.37 -18.46 -18.54
N VAL A 477 14.96 -17.53 -19.40
CA VAL A 477 13.55 -17.17 -19.61
C VAL A 477 12.87 -18.38 -20.27
N ALA A 478 12.67 -19.43 -19.48
CA ALA A 478 11.92 -20.59 -19.89
C ALA A 478 10.47 -20.16 -20.04
N SER A 479 9.85 -20.60 -21.13
CA SER A 479 8.52 -20.25 -21.64
C SER A 479 7.34 -20.70 -20.76
N SER A 480 7.48 -20.76 -19.44
CA SER A 480 6.38 -20.92 -18.50
C SER A 480 5.72 -19.56 -18.27
N SER A 481 4.39 -19.47 -18.36
CA SER A 481 3.70 -18.22 -18.07
C SER A 481 4.13 -17.72 -16.68
N PRO A 482 4.49 -16.44 -16.49
CA PRO A 482 5.04 -15.91 -15.24
C PRO A 482 4.13 -16.07 -14.01
N CYS A 483 2.87 -16.49 -14.22
CA CYS A 483 1.88 -16.74 -13.20
C CYS A 483 2.06 -18.07 -12.44
N ASP A 484 2.68 -19.09 -13.04
CA ASP A 484 2.82 -20.44 -12.43
C ASP A 484 1.54 -20.97 -11.75
N PHE A 485 0.41 -20.93 -12.46
CA PHE A 485 -0.92 -21.33 -11.97
C PHE A 485 -1.46 -20.58 -10.74
N ALA A 486 -0.83 -19.45 -10.36
CA ALA A 486 -1.30 -18.58 -9.29
C ALA A 486 -2.53 -17.73 -9.66
N CYS A 487 -3.30 -18.09 -10.68
CA CYS A 487 -4.61 -17.48 -10.89
C CYS A 487 -5.63 -18.46 -11.42
N ASP A 488 -6.90 -18.13 -11.23
CA ASP A 488 -8.04 -18.90 -11.73
C ASP A 488 -7.96 -19.20 -13.23
N PHE A 489 -7.61 -18.21 -14.07
CA PHE A 489 -7.43 -18.40 -15.51
C PHE A 489 -6.31 -19.38 -15.83
N CYS A 490 -5.11 -19.20 -15.29
CA CYS A 490 -3.99 -20.09 -15.58
C CYS A 490 -4.24 -21.51 -15.05
N LYS A 491 -5.05 -21.65 -13.99
CA LYS A 491 -5.41 -22.94 -13.40
C LYS A 491 -6.49 -23.69 -14.15
N GLU A 492 -7.51 -23.01 -14.66
CA GLU A 492 -8.73 -23.64 -15.21
C GLU A 492 -8.97 -23.37 -16.69
N GLY A 493 -8.25 -22.40 -17.25
CA GLY A 493 -8.39 -21.94 -18.62
C GLY A 493 -9.71 -21.23 -18.89
N ARG A 494 -9.86 -20.79 -20.15
CA ARG A 494 -11.05 -20.07 -20.63
C ARG A 494 -12.34 -20.86 -20.42
N GLY A 495 -12.33 -22.17 -20.69
CA GLY A 495 -13.53 -23.02 -20.58
C GLY A 495 -14.03 -23.16 -19.14
N GLY A 496 -13.13 -23.27 -18.16
CA GLY A 496 -13.50 -23.33 -16.75
C GLY A 496 -14.12 -22.01 -16.27
N LEU A 497 -13.49 -20.88 -16.62
CA LEU A 497 -14.02 -19.56 -16.26
C LEU A 497 -15.35 -19.24 -16.95
N ALA A 498 -15.53 -19.62 -18.22
CA ALA A 498 -16.79 -19.47 -18.93
C ALA A 498 -17.95 -20.16 -18.18
N LYS A 499 -17.75 -21.42 -17.77
CA LYS A 499 -18.75 -22.18 -16.99
C LYS A 499 -19.06 -21.55 -15.63
N ARG A 500 -18.09 -20.89 -14.99
CA ARG A 500 -18.34 -20.16 -13.73
C ARG A 500 -19.16 -18.90 -13.99
N ARG A 501 -18.84 -18.17 -15.07
CA ARG A 501 -19.53 -16.93 -15.45
C ARG A 501 -20.96 -17.19 -15.93
N GLU A 502 -21.22 -18.30 -16.60
CA GLU A 502 -22.58 -18.72 -17.01
C GLU A 502 -23.53 -18.91 -15.82
N LYS A 503 -22.99 -19.19 -14.63
CA LYS A 503 -23.79 -19.29 -13.40
C LYS A 503 -24.08 -17.93 -12.77
N MET A 504 -23.49 -16.85 -13.26
CA MET A 504 -23.76 -15.51 -12.77
C MET A 504 -25.19 -15.10 -13.14
N ALA A 505 -25.88 -14.47 -12.21
CA ALA A 505 -27.17 -13.83 -12.47
C ALA A 505 -27.13 -12.93 -13.72
N SER A 506 -28.12 -13.05 -14.62
CA SER A 506 -28.16 -12.25 -15.87
C SER A 506 -28.84 -10.88 -15.68
N GLU A 507 -28.49 -9.91 -16.54
CA GLU A 507 -29.12 -8.58 -16.54
C GLU A 507 -30.63 -8.65 -16.83
N THR A 508 -31.05 -9.57 -17.69
CA THR A 508 -32.47 -9.77 -18.02
C THR A 508 -33.27 -10.31 -16.83
N GLN A 509 -32.71 -11.26 -16.08
CA GLN A 509 -33.33 -11.74 -14.85
C GLN A 509 -33.38 -10.65 -13.77
N MET A 510 -32.41 -9.72 -13.72
CA MET A 510 -32.48 -8.54 -12.85
C MET A 510 -33.63 -7.62 -13.22
N ALA A 511 -33.75 -7.26 -14.50
CA ALA A 511 -34.80 -6.36 -14.97
C ALA A 511 -36.21 -6.91 -14.69
N LEU A 512 -36.41 -8.23 -14.79
CA LEU A 512 -37.68 -8.89 -14.48
C LEU A 512 -37.99 -8.85 -12.98
N LEU A 513 -37.00 -9.05 -12.10
CA LEU A 513 -37.21 -9.00 -10.65
C LEU A 513 -37.53 -7.58 -10.16
N TYR A 514 -36.89 -6.54 -10.71
CA TYR A 514 -37.20 -5.16 -10.34
C TYR A 514 -38.54 -4.67 -10.91
N ALA A 515 -39.03 -5.28 -11.99
CA ALA A 515 -40.36 -4.98 -12.54
C ALA A 515 -41.52 -5.48 -11.65
N ASP A 516 -41.27 -6.42 -10.73
CA ASP A 516 -42.27 -6.92 -9.77
C ASP A 516 -42.34 -6.06 -8.48
N PHE A 517 -41.50 -5.02 -8.35
CA PHE A 517 -41.45 -4.12 -7.19
C PHE A 517 -41.85 -2.66 -7.48
N ASP A 518 -42.18 -2.34 -8.74
CA ASP A 518 -42.84 -1.09 -9.17
C ASP A 518 -44.35 -1.35 -9.39
#